data_AF-K9G376-F1
#
_entry.id   AF-K9G376-F1
#
_cell.length_a   1.000
_cell.length_b   1.000
_cell.length_c   1.000
_cell.angle_alpha   90.00
_cell.angle_beta   90.00
_cell.angle_gamma   90.00
#
_symmetry.space_group_name_H-M   'P 1'
#
loop_
_entity.id
_entity.type
_entity.pdbx_description
1 polymer ?
#
loop_
_entity_poly.entity_id
_entity_poly.type
_entity_poly.pdbx_seq_one_letter_code
_entity_poly.pdbx_strand_id
1 'polypeptide(L)'
;MDFPMESPCTMPNYDSDTTSEERPSSQPINTKIQAKFQIARPPPKSTQLLRLSPKLLLQIQQIPPNHRPVPVLEIWQPPLRKSKLTRGFPQRPKLSTRDLYATLNEPYITNKQPEIQPSLEKNTKSCSIQEKDIVAAMCETSNSDNPTPSIHFRDTKCIWQAIPSSAGPEKGNYYRFVVKKGDNTSDSEQSRMIMQWEKRALSASGNAASGSDTEQFVLMAIDRKMRRKSRIATMTRAGFEISVRKSSILDHLRTCFRLTEPISEELADLDTWLYNLVLTLGVTVAFQEGWSG
;
A
#
# COMPACT_ATOMS: atom_id res chain seq x y z
N MET A 1 -10.10 89.64 10.81
CA MET A 1 -9.91 88.52 11.73
C MET A 1 -10.87 87.41 11.31
N ASP A 2 -10.27 86.27 11.00
CA ASP A 2 -10.72 84.91 11.28
C ASP A 2 -11.88 84.27 10.49
N PHE A 3 -11.41 83.55 9.46
CA PHE A 3 -11.79 82.25 8.87
C PHE A 3 -13.23 81.69 9.02
N PRO A 4 -13.85 81.28 7.89
CA PRO A 4 -15.02 80.40 7.88
C PRO A 4 -14.60 78.94 8.04
N MET A 5 -15.33 78.18 8.86
CA MET A 5 -15.15 76.74 9.01
C MET A 5 -16.18 76.02 8.13
N GLU A 6 -15.74 75.45 7.02
CA GLU A 6 -16.47 74.44 6.27
C GLU A 6 -16.54 73.14 7.10
N SER A 7 -17.71 72.51 7.14
CA SER A 7 -17.78 71.05 7.18
C SER A 7 -19.02 70.55 6.43
N PRO A 8 -18.86 69.53 5.56
CA PRO A 8 -19.75 69.34 4.43
C PRO A 8 -20.79 68.24 4.65
N CYS A 9 -21.82 68.34 3.83
CA CYS A 9 -22.96 67.45 3.69
C CYS A 9 -22.60 65.95 3.65
N THR A 10 -23.34 65.16 4.42
CA THR A 10 -23.46 63.71 4.27
C THR A 10 -24.02 63.38 2.88
N MET A 11 -23.18 62.76 2.04
CA MET A 11 -23.59 62.08 0.82
C MET A 11 -23.69 60.57 1.09
N PRO A 12 -24.76 59.89 0.65
CA PRO A 12 -24.80 58.43 0.60
C PRO A 12 -24.07 57.97 -0.67
N ASN A 13 -23.20 56.96 -0.55
CA ASN A 13 -22.58 56.34 -1.72
C ASN A 13 -22.79 54.82 -1.74
N TYR A 14 -23.03 54.35 -2.96
CA TYR A 14 -23.58 53.10 -3.45
C TYR A 14 -22.61 51.90 -3.44
N ASP A 15 -23.23 50.73 -3.56
CA ASP A 15 -22.78 49.49 -4.21
C ASP A 15 -21.65 48.65 -3.59
N SER A 16 -22.02 47.42 -3.20
CA SER A 16 -21.67 46.25 -4.02
C SER A 16 -22.52 45.04 -3.66
N ASP A 17 -23.53 44.78 -4.49
CA ASP A 17 -24.09 43.46 -4.71
C ASP A 17 -22.96 42.49 -5.06
N THR A 18 -22.73 41.51 -4.19
CA THR A 18 -22.16 40.21 -4.57
C THR A 18 -23.00 39.12 -3.92
N THR A 19 -24.18 38.94 -4.49
CA THR A 19 -24.98 37.73 -4.34
C THR A 19 -24.16 36.51 -4.78
N SER A 20 -23.90 35.63 -3.82
CA SER A 20 -23.99 34.17 -3.94
C SER A 20 -23.82 33.54 -5.32
N GLU A 21 -22.62 33.02 -5.58
CA GLU A 21 -22.46 31.71 -6.21
C GLU A 21 -21.45 30.87 -5.41
N GLU A 22 -21.78 30.58 -4.16
CA GLU A 22 -21.21 29.41 -3.51
C GLU A 22 -21.96 28.19 -4.06
N ARG A 23 -21.45 27.65 -5.18
CA ARG A 23 -21.93 26.40 -5.75
C ARG A 23 -21.61 25.29 -4.75
N PRO A 24 -22.59 24.61 -4.12
CA PRO A 24 -22.28 23.42 -3.35
C PRO A 24 -21.88 22.35 -4.35
N SER A 25 -20.58 22.09 -4.48
CA SER A 25 -20.08 20.90 -5.16
C SER A 25 -20.54 19.68 -4.34
N SER A 26 -21.68 19.14 -4.77
CA SER A 26 -22.29 17.90 -4.33
C SER A 26 -21.35 16.72 -4.56
N GLN A 27 -20.55 16.37 -3.56
CA GLN A 27 -20.04 15.00 -3.30
C GLN A 27 -19.24 15.04 -1.99
N PRO A 28 -19.55 14.20 -0.98
CA PRO A 28 -18.66 14.05 0.17
C PRO A 28 -17.34 13.47 -0.34
N ILE A 29 -16.30 14.31 -0.47
CA ILE A 29 -14.94 13.84 -0.71
C ILE A 29 -14.63 12.92 0.46
N ASN A 30 -14.57 11.61 0.19
CA ASN A 30 -14.26 10.65 1.24
C ASN A 30 -12.88 10.99 1.83
N THR A 31 -12.88 11.50 3.05
CA THR A 31 -11.70 12.03 3.73
C THR A 31 -10.91 10.93 4.46
N LYS A 32 -11.33 9.66 4.36
CA LYS A 32 -10.78 8.58 5.15
C LYS A 32 -10.71 7.24 4.41
N ILE A 33 -9.54 6.61 4.48
CA ILE A 33 -9.34 5.22 4.06
C ILE A 33 -9.22 4.37 5.32
N GLN A 34 -10.03 3.32 5.44
CA GLN A 34 -9.91 2.35 6.53
C GLN A 34 -10.26 0.95 6.06
N ALA A 35 -9.39 -0.02 6.36
CA ALA A 35 -9.64 -1.43 6.11
C ALA A 35 -8.89 -2.31 7.11
N LYS A 36 -9.47 -3.47 7.42
CA LYS A 36 -8.86 -4.51 8.23
C LYS A 36 -8.68 -5.76 7.39
N PHE A 37 -7.56 -6.43 7.57
CA PHE A 37 -7.25 -7.66 6.87
C PHE A 37 -6.71 -8.70 7.84
N GLN A 38 -7.03 -9.97 7.61
CA GLN A 38 -6.46 -11.10 8.34
C GLN A 38 -5.60 -11.95 7.42
N ILE A 39 -4.61 -12.63 7.99
CA ILE A 39 -3.74 -13.57 7.30
C ILE A 39 -4.21 -15.00 7.60
N ALA A 40 -4.56 -15.74 6.55
CA ALA A 40 -4.83 -17.17 6.60
C ALA A 40 -3.66 -17.94 5.98
N ARG A 41 -3.21 -19.02 6.64
CA ARG A 41 -2.14 -19.89 6.12
C ARG A 41 -2.74 -21.22 5.67
N PRO A 42 -2.33 -21.74 4.49
CA PRO A 42 -2.78 -23.05 4.06
C PRO A 42 -2.26 -24.12 5.02
N PRO A 43 -2.98 -25.24 5.19
CA PRO A 43 -2.51 -26.35 6.01
C PRO A 43 -1.13 -26.84 5.52
N PRO A 44 -0.24 -27.29 6.42
CA PRO A 44 1.00 -27.94 6.04
C PRO A 44 0.68 -29.14 5.14
N LYS A 45 1.08 -29.08 3.88
CA LYS A 45 0.94 -30.22 2.96
C LYS A 45 2.13 -31.16 3.17
N SER A 46 1.87 -32.47 3.17
CA SER A 46 2.90 -33.50 3.08
C SER A 46 3.81 -33.21 1.88
N THR A 47 5.12 -33.30 2.08
CA THR A 47 6.17 -32.84 1.16
C THR A 47 6.03 -33.48 -0.22
N GLN A 48 5.47 -32.74 -1.19
CA GLN A 48 5.65 -33.08 -2.60
C GLN A 48 7.13 -32.87 -2.93
N LEU A 49 7.86 -33.97 -3.13
CA LEU A 49 9.30 -34.01 -3.41
C LEU A 49 9.70 -33.21 -4.66
N LEU A 50 8.76 -32.92 -5.57
CA LEU A 50 8.99 -32.14 -6.78
C LEU A 50 7.97 -30.99 -6.86
N ARG A 51 8.45 -29.74 -6.73
CA ARG A 51 7.63 -28.50 -6.78
C ARG A 51 7.27 -28.12 -8.22
N LEU A 52 6.48 -28.98 -8.86
CA LEU A 52 6.01 -28.80 -10.23
C LEU A 52 4.87 -27.79 -10.35
N SER A 53 4.12 -27.56 -9.26
CA SER A 53 3.08 -26.54 -9.16
C SER A 53 3.54 -25.34 -8.31
N PRO A 54 2.95 -24.15 -8.52
CA PRO A 54 3.12 -23.04 -7.60
C PRO A 54 2.65 -23.39 -6.19
N LYS A 55 3.34 -22.89 -5.17
CA LYS A 55 2.99 -23.11 -3.76
C LYS A 55 2.30 -21.87 -3.19
N LEU A 56 1.04 -22.01 -2.77
CA LEU A 56 0.36 -20.98 -1.97
C LEU A 56 1.04 -20.92 -0.60
N LEU A 57 1.44 -19.72 -0.17
CA LEU A 57 2.11 -19.50 1.11
C LEU A 57 1.17 -18.88 2.14
N LEU A 58 0.39 -17.89 1.74
CA LEU A 58 -0.64 -17.29 2.57
C LEU A 58 -1.72 -16.64 1.72
N GLN A 59 -2.85 -16.38 2.35
CA GLN A 59 -3.98 -15.64 1.80
C GLN A 59 -4.34 -14.52 2.76
N ILE A 60 -4.55 -13.33 2.22
CA ILE A 60 -5.00 -12.14 2.93
C ILE A 60 -6.48 -11.96 2.65
N GLN A 61 -7.26 -11.85 3.71
CA GLN A 61 -8.71 -11.67 3.62
C GLN A 61 -9.10 -10.31 4.20
N GLN A 62 -9.87 -9.52 3.46
CA GLN A 62 -10.45 -8.29 3.96
C GLN A 62 -11.61 -8.61 4.90
N ILE A 63 -11.68 -7.90 6.02
CA ILE A 63 -12.72 -8.04 7.06
C ILE A 63 -13.64 -6.83 7.01
N PRO A 64 -14.68 -6.85 6.14
CA PRO A 64 -15.75 -5.87 6.17
C PRO A 64 -16.54 -5.93 7.50
N PRO A 65 -17.12 -4.80 7.93
CA PRO A 65 -18.00 -4.80 9.10
C PRO A 65 -19.23 -5.67 8.82
N ASN A 66 -19.60 -6.56 9.75
CA ASN A 66 -20.81 -7.39 9.69
C ASN A 66 -20.94 -8.33 8.48
N HIS A 67 -19.84 -8.65 7.80
CA HIS A 67 -19.85 -9.55 6.64
C HIS A 67 -18.75 -10.61 6.74
N ARG A 68 -18.84 -11.65 5.91
CA ARG A 68 -17.83 -12.71 5.86
C ARG A 68 -16.48 -12.17 5.37
N PRO A 69 -15.35 -12.74 5.82
CA PRO A 69 -14.04 -12.44 5.25
C PRO A 69 -14.01 -12.64 3.73
N VAL A 70 -13.41 -11.69 3.01
CA VAL A 70 -13.30 -11.71 1.54
C VAL A 70 -11.85 -11.97 1.12
N PRO A 71 -11.56 -13.04 0.36
CA PRO A 71 -10.21 -13.38 -0.05
C PRO A 71 -9.69 -12.44 -1.14
N VAL A 72 -8.93 -11.41 -0.75
CA VAL A 72 -8.50 -10.37 -1.69
C VAL A 72 -7.16 -10.67 -2.34
N LEU A 73 -6.15 -11.09 -1.56
CA LEU A 73 -4.78 -11.24 -2.06
C LEU A 73 -4.21 -12.60 -1.65
N GLU A 74 -3.56 -13.29 -2.57
CA GLU A 74 -2.87 -14.55 -2.32
C GLU A 74 -1.39 -14.42 -2.66
N ILE A 75 -0.53 -14.99 -1.82
CA ILE A 75 0.92 -14.94 -2.00
C ILE A 75 1.43 -16.32 -2.36
N TRP A 76 2.13 -16.39 -3.47
CA TRP A 76 2.54 -17.62 -4.11
C TRP A 76 4.05 -17.67 -4.34
N GLN A 77 4.60 -18.87 -4.30
CA GLN A 77 5.95 -19.18 -4.75
C GLN A 77 5.91 -19.81 -6.16
N PRO A 78 6.75 -19.36 -7.11
CA PRO A 78 6.81 -19.92 -8.46
C PRO A 78 7.18 -21.42 -8.49
N PRO A 79 6.71 -22.17 -9.51
CA PRO A 79 7.15 -23.54 -9.73
C PRO A 79 8.64 -23.58 -10.13
N LEU A 80 9.27 -24.76 -10.07
CA LEU A 80 10.66 -24.94 -10.50
C LEU A 80 10.87 -24.68 -12.00
N ARG A 81 9.83 -24.86 -12.81
CA ARG A 81 9.89 -24.60 -14.26
C ARG A 81 9.72 -23.12 -14.57
N LYS A 82 10.49 -22.63 -15.54
CA LYS A 82 10.35 -21.26 -16.08
C LYS A 82 8.89 -21.01 -16.47
N SER A 83 8.29 -20.00 -15.85
CA SER A 83 6.90 -19.58 -16.09
C SER A 83 6.88 -18.12 -16.55
N LYS A 84 5.93 -17.77 -17.43
CA LYS A 84 5.78 -16.41 -17.97
C LYS A 84 4.89 -15.52 -17.08
N LEU A 85 4.99 -15.69 -15.75
CA LEU A 85 4.10 -15.05 -14.76
C LEU A 85 4.13 -13.52 -14.83
N THR A 86 5.26 -12.94 -15.23
CA THR A 86 5.49 -11.49 -15.19
C THR A 86 5.50 -10.83 -16.56
N ARG A 87 5.04 -11.53 -17.61
CA ARG A 87 5.08 -11.02 -18.99
C ARG A 87 4.33 -9.68 -19.16
N GLY A 88 3.25 -9.47 -18.41
CA GLY A 88 2.40 -8.29 -18.42
C GLY A 88 2.87 -7.16 -17.50
N PHE A 89 4.01 -7.31 -16.82
CA PHE A 89 4.62 -6.22 -16.06
C PHE A 89 5.41 -5.32 -17.01
N PRO A 90 5.51 -4.00 -16.78
CA PRO A 90 6.36 -3.12 -17.59
C PRO A 90 7.82 -3.56 -17.59
N GLN A 91 8.35 -3.94 -16.44
CA GLN A 91 9.77 -4.30 -16.25
C GLN A 91 10.04 -5.79 -16.52
N ARG A 92 8.98 -6.61 -16.61
CA ARG A 92 9.03 -8.06 -16.85
C ARG A 92 10.09 -8.79 -15.99
N PRO A 93 10.07 -8.65 -14.65
CA PRO A 93 11.09 -9.25 -13.79
C PRO A 93 11.10 -10.77 -13.93
N LYS A 94 12.28 -11.39 -13.98
CA LYS A 94 12.40 -12.85 -14.08
C LYS A 94 12.31 -13.44 -12.68
N LEU A 95 11.20 -14.12 -12.37
CA LEU A 95 11.01 -14.72 -11.05
C LEU A 95 11.88 -15.96 -10.87
N SER A 96 12.65 -15.96 -9.79
CA SER A 96 13.38 -17.12 -9.27
C SER A 96 12.46 -18.06 -8.48
N THR A 97 13.00 -19.21 -8.08
CA THR A 97 12.29 -20.16 -7.22
C THR A 97 12.16 -19.69 -5.78
N ARG A 98 12.94 -18.70 -5.35
CA ARG A 98 12.87 -18.09 -4.01
C ARG A 98 11.95 -16.87 -3.97
N ASP A 99 11.70 -16.28 -5.13
CA ASP A 99 10.84 -15.11 -5.27
C ASP A 99 9.38 -15.44 -4.95
N LEU A 100 8.62 -14.38 -4.71
CA LEU A 100 7.19 -14.44 -4.41
C LEU A 100 6.42 -13.61 -5.45
N TYR A 101 5.15 -13.94 -5.64
CA TYR A 101 4.23 -13.10 -6.39
C TYR A 101 2.87 -13.07 -5.70
N ALA A 102 2.16 -11.96 -5.90
CA ALA A 102 0.84 -11.74 -5.35
C ALA A 102 -0.21 -11.79 -6.46
N THR A 103 -1.31 -12.51 -6.22
CA THR A 103 -2.48 -12.53 -7.10
C THR A 103 -3.68 -11.90 -6.40
N LEU A 104 -4.46 -11.12 -7.14
CA LEU A 104 -5.76 -10.64 -6.69
C LEU A 104 -6.82 -11.71 -6.99
N ASN A 105 -7.51 -12.19 -5.95
CA ASN A 105 -8.54 -13.22 -6.09
C ASN A 105 -9.93 -12.57 -6.19
N GLU A 106 -10.34 -11.81 -5.17
CA GLU A 106 -11.52 -10.94 -5.19
C GLU A 106 -11.11 -9.44 -5.11
N PRO A 107 -11.92 -8.52 -5.68
CA PRO A 107 -11.65 -7.09 -5.58
C PRO A 107 -11.75 -6.61 -4.13
N TYR A 108 -10.99 -5.56 -3.80
CA TYR A 108 -11.12 -4.91 -2.50
C TYR A 108 -12.47 -4.23 -2.35
N ILE A 109 -13.04 -4.34 -1.14
CA ILE A 109 -14.18 -3.53 -0.74
C ILE A 109 -13.63 -2.14 -0.40
N THR A 110 -14.00 -1.12 -1.18
CA THR A 110 -13.63 0.28 -0.92
C THR A 110 -14.85 1.08 -0.51
N ASN A 111 -14.65 2.20 0.20
CA ASN A 111 -15.75 3.04 0.67
C ASN A 111 -16.51 3.75 -0.47
N LYS A 112 -16.06 3.61 -1.71
CA LYS A 112 -16.66 4.25 -2.90
C LYS A 112 -17.57 3.31 -3.69
N GLN A 113 -17.60 2.03 -3.36
CA GLN A 113 -18.46 1.08 -4.05
C GLN A 113 -19.91 1.28 -3.56
N PRO A 114 -20.87 1.67 -4.42
CA PRO A 114 -22.27 1.49 -4.09
C PRO A 114 -22.51 -0.01 -3.93
N GLU A 115 -23.21 -0.40 -2.85
CA GLU A 115 -23.78 -1.74 -2.74
C GLU A 115 -24.55 -2.05 -4.04
N ILE A 116 -24.33 -3.24 -4.58
CA ILE A 116 -24.90 -3.81 -5.83
C ILE A 116 -23.99 -3.65 -7.06
N GLN A 117 -23.19 -4.68 -7.32
CA GLN A 117 -23.35 -5.49 -8.55
C GLN A 117 -23.17 -6.98 -8.22
N PRO A 118 -24.14 -7.85 -8.53
CA PRO A 118 -23.99 -9.29 -8.37
C PRO A 118 -23.03 -9.86 -9.41
N SER A 119 -22.07 -10.64 -8.92
CA SER A 119 -21.32 -11.72 -9.58
C SER A 119 -21.29 -11.74 -11.11
N LEU A 120 -20.12 -11.41 -11.68
CA LEU A 120 -19.71 -12.13 -12.88
C LEU A 120 -19.31 -13.54 -12.41
N GLU A 121 -20.16 -14.51 -12.68
CA GLU A 121 -19.88 -15.94 -12.50
C GLU A 121 -18.58 -16.30 -13.23
N LYS A 122 -17.43 -16.23 -12.54
CA LYS A 122 -16.23 -16.95 -12.97
C LYS A 122 -16.52 -18.42 -12.70
N ASN A 123 -17.06 -19.07 -13.73
CA ASN A 123 -17.21 -20.52 -13.83
C ASN A 123 -16.04 -21.23 -13.15
N THR A 124 -16.37 -22.04 -12.14
CA THR A 124 -15.47 -23.03 -11.55
C THR A 124 -14.90 -23.90 -12.65
N LYS A 125 -13.62 -23.70 -13.03
CA LYS A 125 -12.76 -24.70 -13.67
C LYS A 125 -11.30 -24.24 -13.83
N SER A 126 -10.42 -25.04 -13.20
CA SER A 126 -8.97 -25.15 -13.33
C SER A 126 -8.09 -24.17 -12.53
N CYS A 127 -7.15 -24.74 -11.77
CA CYS A 127 -6.02 -24.07 -11.09
C CYS A 127 -5.02 -23.44 -12.08
N SER A 128 -5.48 -22.69 -13.08
CA SER A 128 -4.60 -21.88 -13.91
C SER A 128 -4.67 -20.44 -13.40
N ILE A 129 -3.68 -20.03 -12.61
CA ILE A 129 -3.43 -18.62 -12.30
C ILE A 129 -3.32 -17.91 -13.65
N GLN A 130 -4.32 -17.12 -14.02
CA GLN A 130 -4.24 -16.36 -15.25
C GLN A 130 -3.22 -15.26 -15.03
N GLU A 131 -2.42 -14.98 -16.06
CA GLU A 131 -1.41 -13.93 -15.97
C GLU A 131 -2.03 -12.63 -15.45
N LYS A 132 -3.28 -12.32 -15.84
CA LYS A 132 -4.07 -11.14 -15.46
C LYS A 132 -4.36 -11.00 -13.95
N ASP A 133 -4.32 -12.08 -13.20
CA ASP A 133 -4.63 -12.03 -11.77
C ASP A 133 -3.40 -11.61 -10.93
N ILE A 134 -2.19 -11.64 -11.50
CA ILE A 134 -0.95 -11.29 -10.80
C ILE A 134 -0.80 -9.76 -10.68
N VAL A 135 -0.75 -9.24 -9.45
CA VAL A 135 -0.67 -7.80 -9.18
C VAL A 135 0.70 -7.31 -8.73
N ALA A 136 1.51 -8.19 -8.15
CA ALA A 136 2.86 -7.84 -7.72
C ALA A 136 3.84 -9.02 -7.82
N ALA A 137 5.11 -8.71 -8.00
CA ALA A 137 6.23 -9.64 -7.96
C ALA A 137 7.27 -9.11 -6.96
N MET A 138 7.69 -9.96 -6.03
CA MET A 138 8.67 -9.66 -4.98
C MET A 138 9.90 -10.53 -5.25
N CYS A 139 10.97 -9.92 -5.76
CA CYS A 139 12.16 -10.59 -6.22
C CYS A 139 13.30 -10.43 -5.22
N GLU A 140 13.95 -11.55 -4.88
CA GLU A 140 15.24 -11.53 -4.21
C GLU A 140 16.33 -11.36 -5.28
N THR A 141 17.04 -10.24 -5.28
CA THR A 141 18.09 -9.98 -6.28
C THR A 141 19.33 -10.79 -5.94
N SER A 142 19.60 -11.91 -6.61
CA SER A 142 20.70 -12.83 -6.25
C SER A 142 22.08 -12.50 -6.84
N ASN A 143 22.23 -11.42 -7.61
CA ASN A 143 23.39 -11.21 -8.49
C ASN A 143 24.34 -10.05 -8.10
N SER A 144 24.24 -9.51 -6.88
CA SER A 144 25.17 -8.51 -6.35
C SER A 144 25.67 -8.91 -4.97
N ASP A 145 26.90 -8.53 -4.62
CA ASP A 145 27.52 -8.76 -3.30
C ASP A 145 26.64 -8.23 -2.13
N ASN A 146 25.70 -7.34 -2.43
CA ASN A 146 24.62 -6.92 -1.53
C ASN A 146 23.26 -7.08 -2.23
N PRO A 147 22.55 -8.21 -2.04
CA PRO A 147 21.25 -8.45 -2.67
C PRO A 147 20.21 -7.49 -2.07
N THR A 148 19.70 -6.55 -2.86
CA THR A 148 18.58 -5.66 -2.45
C THR A 148 17.27 -6.21 -3.02
N PRO A 149 16.33 -6.68 -2.18
CA PRO A 149 15.03 -7.16 -2.68
C PRO A 149 14.28 -6.06 -3.44
N SER A 150 13.60 -6.44 -4.51
CA SER A 150 12.83 -5.52 -5.34
C SER A 150 11.39 -5.96 -5.48
N ILE A 151 10.47 -5.01 -5.54
CA ILE A 151 9.04 -5.23 -5.67
C ILE A 151 8.57 -4.49 -6.91
N HIS A 152 7.93 -5.23 -7.80
CA HIS A 152 7.37 -4.74 -9.05
C HIS A 152 5.86 -4.88 -8.92
N PHE A 153 5.12 -3.80 -9.15
CA PHE A 153 3.67 -3.86 -9.28
C PHE A 153 3.32 -3.87 -10.75
N ARG A 154 2.30 -4.66 -11.10
CA ARG A 154 1.87 -4.79 -12.49
C ARG A 154 1.49 -3.43 -13.08
N ASP A 155 0.75 -2.63 -12.31
CA ASP A 155 0.07 -1.44 -12.82
C ASP A 155 0.90 -0.16 -12.66
N THR A 156 2.19 -0.26 -12.32
CA THR A 156 3.08 0.88 -12.13
C THR A 156 4.41 0.68 -12.84
N LYS A 157 5.00 1.75 -13.37
CA LYS A 157 6.32 1.69 -14.02
C LYS A 157 7.49 1.75 -13.04
N CYS A 158 7.22 2.10 -11.78
CA CYS A 158 8.24 2.16 -10.74
C CYS A 158 8.67 0.78 -10.23
N ILE A 159 9.88 0.70 -9.67
CA ILE A 159 10.39 -0.46 -8.92
C ILE A 159 10.61 -0.01 -7.49
N TRP A 160 10.05 -0.73 -6.53
CA TRP A 160 10.32 -0.49 -5.11
C TRP A 160 11.51 -1.35 -4.66
N GLN A 161 12.46 -0.76 -3.96
CA GLN A 161 13.59 -1.46 -3.36
C GLN A 161 13.42 -1.54 -1.84
N ALA A 162 13.55 -2.74 -1.29
CA ALA A 162 13.50 -2.98 0.14
C ALA A 162 14.91 -2.90 0.73
N ILE A 163 15.10 -2.00 1.69
CA ILE A 163 16.36 -1.78 2.38
C ILE A 163 16.09 -2.08 3.87
N PRO A 164 16.42 -3.30 4.32
CA PRO A 164 16.35 -3.62 5.74
C PRO A 164 17.43 -2.83 6.48
N SER A 165 17.13 -2.36 7.70
CA SER A 165 18.12 -1.73 8.54
C SER A 165 17.79 -1.96 10.01
N SER A 166 18.83 -2.34 10.78
CA SER A 166 18.78 -2.31 12.23
C SER A 166 19.32 -0.96 12.70
N ALA A 167 18.49 -0.14 13.35
CA ALA A 167 18.99 1.05 14.05
C ALA A 167 19.42 0.66 15.48
N GLY A 168 20.46 -0.16 15.59
CA GLY A 168 21.07 -0.52 16.88
C GLY A 168 20.08 -1.04 17.94
N PRO A 169 20.52 -1.16 19.20
CA PRO A 169 19.68 -1.67 20.28
C PRO A 169 18.54 -0.73 20.68
N GLU A 170 18.63 0.58 20.40
CA GLU A 170 17.69 1.59 20.91
C GLU A 170 16.52 1.94 19.97
N LYS A 171 16.66 1.79 18.64
CA LYS A 171 15.66 2.26 17.67
C LYS A 171 14.92 1.15 16.93
N GLY A 172 15.17 -0.11 17.27
CA GLY A 172 14.49 -1.28 16.71
C GLY A 172 14.80 -1.51 15.22
N ASN A 173 14.29 -2.62 14.69
CA ASN A 173 14.41 -2.95 13.27
C ASN A 173 13.42 -2.14 12.44
N TYR A 174 13.83 -1.69 11.27
CA TYR A 174 12.93 -1.07 10.32
C TYR A 174 13.29 -1.46 8.88
N TYR A 175 12.28 -1.39 8.01
CA TYR A 175 12.38 -1.79 6.61
C TYR A 175 11.94 -0.63 5.75
N ARG A 176 12.88 -0.05 4.99
CA ARG A 176 12.61 1.07 4.08
C ARG A 176 12.32 0.57 2.69
N PHE A 177 11.32 1.15 2.07
CA PHE A 177 10.94 0.90 0.69
C PHE A 177 11.02 2.21 -0.06
N VAL A 178 11.85 2.21 -1.10
CA VAL A 178 12.15 3.40 -1.90
C VAL A 178 11.92 3.13 -3.37
N VAL A 179 11.42 4.13 -4.11
CA VAL A 179 11.24 4.01 -5.56
C VAL A 179 12.59 4.19 -6.25
N LYS A 180 13.05 3.19 -6.99
CA LYS A 180 14.22 3.31 -7.87
C LYS A 180 13.85 4.22 -9.04
N LYS A 181 14.47 5.40 -9.11
CA LYS A 181 14.44 6.26 -10.31
C LYS A 181 15.61 5.85 -11.22
N GLY A 182 15.42 5.93 -12.53
CA GLY A 182 16.40 5.42 -13.52
C GLY A 182 17.81 5.99 -13.36
N ASP A 183 18.79 5.27 -13.92
CA ASP A 183 20.23 5.40 -13.65
C ASP A 183 20.86 6.76 -14.06
N ASN A 184 20.10 7.68 -14.68
CA ASN A 184 20.58 8.99 -15.16
C ASN A 184 20.31 10.15 -14.19
N THR A 185 19.80 9.89 -12.98
CA THR A 185 19.49 10.96 -12.02
C THR A 185 20.61 11.07 -10.99
N SER A 186 21.19 12.27 -10.84
CA SER A 186 22.21 12.53 -9.82
C SER A 186 21.70 12.17 -8.42
N ASP A 187 22.63 11.70 -7.58
CA ASP A 187 22.43 11.13 -6.24
C ASP A 187 21.69 12.06 -5.23
N SER A 188 21.46 13.32 -5.61
CA SER A 188 20.81 14.37 -4.81
C SER A 188 19.28 14.24 -4.75
N GLU A 189 18.62 13.69 -5.78
CA GLU A 189 17.16 13.44 -5.78
C GLU A 189 16.77 12.06 -5.24
N GLN A 190 17.57 11.48 -4.34
CA GLN A 190 17.27 10.21 -3.69
C GLN A 190 15.84 10.19 -3.10
N SER A 191 14.98 9.40 -3.74
CA SER A 191 13.69 8.90 -3.25
C SER A 191 12.89 9.90 -2.42
N ARG A 192 12.23 10.86 -3.10
CA ARG A 192 11.33 11.86 -2.47
C ARG A 192 10.37 11.23 -1.45
N MET A 193 9.88 10.04 -1.78
CA MET A 193 8.90 9.30 -0.99
C MET A 193 9.49 8.00 -0.50
N ILE A 194 9.35 7.74 0.80
CA ILE A 194 9.83 6.52 1.46
C ILE A 194 8.66 5.90 2.23
N MET A 195 8.43 4.61 2.04
CA MET A 195 7.54 3.82 2.89
C MET A 195 8.40 3.04 3.89
N GLN A 196 8.14 3.14 5.18
CA GLN A 196 8.96 2.52 6.21
C GLN A 196 8.11 1.74 7.21
N TRP A 197 8.30 0.43 7.27
CA TRP A 197 7.78 -0.40 8.36
C TRP A 197 8.73 -0.34 9.55
N GLU A 198 8.23 0.07 10.71
CA GLU A 198 9.00 0.16 11.96
C GLU A 198 8.52 -0.90 12.93
N LYS A 199 9.43 -1.76 13.41
CA LYS A 199 9.14 -2.73 14.48
C LYS A 199 8.90 -1.97 15.79
N ARG A 200 7.82 -2.30 16.49
CA ARG A 200 7.48 -1.74 17.80
C ARG A 200 7.01 -2.85 18.72
N ALA A 201 7.36 -2.72 20.01
CA ALA A 201 6.73 -3.52 21.04
C ALA A 201 5.28 -3.03 21.26
N LEU A 202 4.36 -3.97 21.40
CA LEU A 202 3.04 -3.72 21.95
C LEU A 202 3.21 -3.46 23.45
N SER A 203 2.88 -2.24 23.89
CA SER A 203 2.84 -1.92 25.32
C SER A 203 1.78 -2.82 25.98
N ALA A 204 2.21 -3.67 26.90
CA ALA A 204 1.33 -4.50 27.70
C ALA A 204 0.50 -3.59 28.63
N SER A 205 -0.73 -3.26 28.24
CA SER A 205 -1.71 -2.82 29.24
C SER A 205 -2.08 -4.05 30.06
N GLY A 206 -1.68 -4.05 31.33
CA GLY A 206 -1.92 -5.01 32.41
C GLY A 206 -2.71 -6.28 32.08
N ASN A 207 -2.06 -7.42 32.32
CA ASN A 207 -2.58 -8.80 32.38
C ASN A 207 -2.82 -9.51 31.04
N ALA A 208 -1.77 -10.13 30.49
CA ALA A 208 -1.81 -11.52 30.00
C ALA A 208 -0.43 -12.02 29.54
N ALA A 209 -0.24 -13.32 29.74
CA ALA A 209 0.84 -14.25 29.38
C ALA A 209 1.91 -13.80 28.37
N SER A 210 3.16 -14.09 28.74
CA SER A 210 4.30 -14.28 27.85
C SER A 210 3.92 -15.12 26.63
N GLY A 211 3.70 -14.44 25.51
CA GLY A 211 3.46 -15.03 24.21
C GLY A 211 4.14 -14.16 23.18
N SER A 212 4.64 -14.78 22.12
CA SER A 212 5.33 -14.18 20.97
C SER A 212 4.57 -13.01 20.30
N ASP A 213 3.31 -12.77 20.66
CA ASP A 213 2.37 -11.84 20.02
C ASP A 213 2.52 -10.37 20.46
N THR A 214 3.65 -10.01 21.05
CA THR A 214 3.94 -8.65 21.55
C THR A 214 4.59 -7.74 20.51
N GLU A 215 4.76 -8.21 19.27
CA GLU A 215 5.43 -7.46 18.20
C GLU A 215 4.43 -6.93 17.17
N GLN A 216 4.51 -5.63 16.88
CA GLN A 216 3.76 -5.01 15.80
C GLN A 216 4.70 -4.22 14.89
N PHE A 217 4.31 -4.07 13.63
CA PHE A 217 4.93 -3.14 12.71
C PHE A 217 4.01 -1.97 12.43
N VAL A 218 4.58 -0.77 12.35
CA VAL A 218 3.86 0.46 11.99
C VAL A 218 4.41 0.98 10.67
N LEU A 219 3.54 1.17 9.67
CA LEU A 219 3.94 1.73 8.39
C LEU A 219 3.87 3.26 8.42
N MET A 220 4.98 3.87 8.08
CA MET A 220 5.17 5.31 7.98
C MET A 220 5.40 5.71 6.52
N ALA A 221 4.58 6.63 6.03
CA ALA A 221 4.76 7.36 4.78
C ALA A 221 5.62 8.61 5.05
N ILE A 222 6.80 8.72 4.43
CA ILE A 222 7.77 9.79 4.66
C ILE A 222 7.97 10.60 3.38
N ASP A 223 7.60 11.88 3.42
CA ASP A 223 7.94 12.87 2.40
C ASP A 223 9.22 13.61 2.79
N ARG A 224 10.29 13.43 2.03
CA ARG A 224 11.53 14.19 2.25
C ARG A 224 11.40 15.65 1.87
N LYS A 225 10.64 15.96 0.81
CA LYS A 225 10.44 17.34 0.33
C LYS A 225 9.61 18.15 1.31
N MET A 226 8.54 17.56 1.86
CA MET A 226 7.68 18.22 2.86
C MET A 226 8.14 17.99 4.30
N ARG A 227 9.25 17.29 4.53
CA ARG A 227 9.76 16.90 5.87
C ARG A 227 8.67 16.29 6.76
N ARG A 228 7.78 15.50 6.15
CA ARG A 228 6.57 14.97 6.80
C ARG A 228 6.68 13.47 6.96
N LYS A 229 6.21 12.97 8.10
CA LYS A 229 6.13 11.53 8.40
C LYS A 229 4.73 11.21 8.94
N SER A 230 4.03 10.29 8.29
CA SER A 230 2.62 9.98 8.57
C SER A 230 2.41 8.48 8.76
N ARG A 231 1.74 8.08 9.84
CA ARG A 231 1.34 6.67 10.04
C ARG A 231 0.17 6.34 9.11
N ILE A 232 0.26 5.23 8.39
CA ILE A 232 -0.79 4.81 7.43
C ILE A 232 -1.34 3.41 7.69
N ALA A 233 -0.55 2.52 8.31
CA ALA A 233 -1.00 1.16 8.60
C ALA A 233 -0.26 0.54 9.80
N THR A 234 -0.79 -0.57 10.27
CA THR A 234 -0.15 -1.49 11.22
C THR A 234 -0.26 -2.93 10.76
N MET A 235 0.69 -3.75 11.18
CA MET A 235 0.76 -5.18 10.90
C MET A 235 1.13 -5.93 12.17
N THR A 236 0.44 -7.04 12.41
CA THR A 236 0.76 -8.05 13.42
C THR A 236 0.84 -9.42 12.73
N ARG A 237 1.15 -10.49 13.46
CA ARG A 237 1.11 -11.85 12.88
C ARG A 237 -0.27 -12.27 12.40
N ALA A 238 -1.32 -11.70 13.01
CA ALA A 238 -2.71 -12.01 12.67
C ALA A 238 -3.19 -11.28 11.41
N GLY A 239 -2.65 -10.10 11.09
CA GLY A 239 -3.20 -9.29 10.00
C GLY A 239 -2.70 -7.85 9.91
N PHE A 240 -3.44 -7.08 9.10
CA PHE A 240 -3.16 -5.68 8.79
C PHE A 240 -4.34 -4.79 9.18
N GLU A 241 -4.02 -3.57 9.62
CA GLU A 241 -4.99 -2.49 9.74
C GLU A 241 -4.47 -1.27 9.00
N ILE A 242 -5.21 -0.83 7.97
CA ILE A 242 -4.91 0.37 7.19
C ILE A 242 -5.88 1.45 7.67
N SER A 243 -5.36 2.61 8.07
CA SER A 243 -6.18 3.72 8.57
C SER A 243 -5.53 5.06 8.27
N VAL A 244 -6.08 5.78 7.31
CA VAL A 244 -5.71 7.16 6.96
C VAL A 244 -6.91 8.06 7.22
N ARG A 245 -6.82 8.94 8.21
CA ARG A 245 -7.95 9.79 8.67
C ARG A 245 -7.80 11.28 8.37
N LYS A 246 -6.62 11.73 7.93
CA LYS A 246 -6.35 13.14 7.66
C LYS A 246 -6.27 13.34 6.15
N SER A 247 -7.03 14.31 5.63
CA SER A 247 -6.99 14.71 4.21
C SER A 247 -5.58 15.02 3.73
N SER A 248 -4.79 15.72 4.56
CA SER A 248 -3.41 16.07 4.24
C SER A 248 -2.45 14.88 4.15
N ILE A 249 -2.81 13.72 4.70
CA ILE A 249 -2.09 12.44 4.46
C ILE A 249 -2.57 11.83 3.14
N LEU A 250 -3.87 11.90 2.82
CA LEU A 250 -4.40 11.43 1.54
C LEU A 250 -3.81 12.20 0.36
N ASP A 251 -3.69 13.53 0.44
CA ASP A 251 -3.08 14.34 -0.62
C ASP A 251 -1.62 13.97 -0.85
N HIS A 252 -0.92 13.66 0.23
CA HIS A 252 0.44 13.17 0.17
C HIS A 252 0.52 11.77 -0.48
N LEU A 253 -0.41 10.87 -0.15
CA LEU A 253 -0.51 9.54 -0.78
C LEU A 253 -0.91 9.64 -2.26
N ARG A 254 -1.78 10.57 -2.66
CA ARG A 254 -2.07 10.86 -4.08
C ARG A 254 -0.82 11.31 -4.82
N THR A 255 -0.01 12.14 -4.19
CA THR A 255 1.28 12.54 -4.76
C THR A 255 2.20 11.32 -4.92
N CYS A 256 2.27 10.45 -3.92
CA CYS A 256 3.01 9.19 -4.01
C CYS A 256 2.50 8.29 -5.14
N PHE A 257 1.19 8.13 -5.28
CA PHE A 257 0.57 7.35 -6.35
C PHE A 257 0.99 7.87 -7.73
N ARG A 258 0.96 9.19 -7.95
CA ARG A 258 1.46 9.80 -9.20
C ARG A 258 2.94 9.53 -9.45
N LEU A 259 3.77 9.56 -8.41
CA LEU A 259 5.20 9.25 -8.51
C LEU A 259 5.49 7.78 -8.85
N THR A 260 4.52 6.87 -8.67
CA THR A 260 4.68 5.47 -9.11
C THR A 260 4.50 5.28 -10.62
N GLU A 261 4.09 6.33 -11.34
CA GLU A 261 3.81 6.29 -12.79
C GLU A 261 2.83 5.15 -13.13
N PRO A 262 1.55 5.27 -12.72
CA PRO A 262 0.55 4.26 -13.02
C PRO A 262 0.39 4.10 -14.54
N ILE A 263 0.16 2.87 -15.00
CA ILE A 263 0.01 2.55 -16.43
C ILE A 263 -1.30 3.12 -16.99
N SER A 264 -2.33 3.20 -16.15
CA SER A 264 -3.62 3.82 -16.46
C SER A 264 -4.08 4.65 -15.28
N GLU A 265 -4.36 5.93 -15.50
CA GLU A 265 -4.92 6.82 -14.48
C GLU A 265 -6.40 6.50 -14.17
N GLU A 266 -7.11 5.83 -15.09
CA GLU A 266 -8.52 5.47 -14.94
C GLU A 266 -8.75 4.18 -14.15
N LEU A 267 -7.74 3.30 -14.02
CA LEU A 267 -7.97 1.91 -13.61
C LEU A 267 -7.78 1.62 -12.10
N ALA A 268 -7.11 2.49 -11.35
CA ALA A 268 -6.81 2.24 -9.95
C ALA A 268 -7.33 3.35 -9.04
N ASP A 269 -8.39 3.04 -8.30
CA ASP A 269 -8.81 3.84 -7.15
C ASP A 269 -7.66 3.90 -6.12
N LEU A 270 -7.50 5.07 -5.47
CA LEU A 270 -6.44 5.31 -4.50
C LEU A 270 -6.45 4.28 -3.36
N ASP A 271 -7.64 3.84 -2.94
CA ASP A 271 -7.85 2.85 -1.89
C ASP A 271 -7.24 1.50 -2.31
N THR A 272 -7.60 1.00 -3.49
CA THR A 272 -7.09 -0.25 -4.06
C THR A 272 -5.57 -0.21 -4.25
N TRP A 273 -5.05 0.89 -4.78
CA TRP A 273 -3.59 1.07 -4.90
C TRP A 273 -2.91 1.00 -3.53
N LEU A 274 -3.45 1.73 -2.54
CA LEU A 274 -2.89 1.76 -1.20
C LEU A 274 -2.93 0.39 -0.54
N TYR A 275 -4.04 -0.35 -0.66
CA TYR A 275 -4.16 -1.70 -0.11
C TYR A 275 -3.14 -2.64 -0.74
N ASN A 276 -3.05 -2.68 -2.07
CA ASN A 276 -2.05 -3.49 -2.78
C ASN A 276 -0.63 -3.17 -2.34
N LEU A 277 -0.29 -1.88 -2.26
CA LEU A 277 1.03 -1.42 -1.83
C LEU A 277 1.32 -1.88 -0.40
N VAL A 278 0.48 -1.48 0.57
CA VAL A 278 0.69 -1.75 1.99
C VAL A 278 0.79 -3.24 2.27
N LEU A 279 -0.12 -4.04 1.73
CA LEU A 279 -0.15 -5.48 1.94
C LEU A 279 1.10 -6.15 1.34
N THR A 280 1.50 -5.78 0.13
CA THR A 280 2.68 -6.36 -0.53
C THR A 280 3.99 -5.99 0.18
N LEU A 281 4.15 -4.72 0.58
CA LEU A 281 5.32 -4.28 1.34
C LEU A 281 5.38 -4.99 2.70
N GLY A 282 4.23 -5.10 3.38
CA GLY A 282 4.13 -5.75 4.67
C GLY A 282 4.39 -7.26 4.61
N VAL A 283 3.89 -7.95 3.59
CA VAL A 283 4.21 -9.36 3.32
C VAL A 283 5.72 -9.53 3.19
N THR A 284 6.40 -8.67 2.43
CA THR A 284 7.86 -8.74 2.30
C THR A 284 8.57 -8.67 3.65
N VAL A 285 8.12 -7.78 4.55
CA VAL A 285 8.63 -7.68 5.93
C VAL A 285 8.30 -8.93 6.74
N ALA A 286 7.07 -9.43 6.66
CA ALA A 286 6.64 -10.63 7.38
C ALA A 286 7.47 -11.86 7.01
N PHE A 287 7.83 -12.02 5.73
CA PHE A 287 8.73 -13.09 5.29
C PHE A 287 10.16 -12.91 5.84
N GLN A 288 10.69 -11.68 5.85
CA GLN A 288 12.02 -11.38 6.41
C GLN A 288 12.09 -11.62 7.93
N GLU A 289 11.00 -11.37 8.65
CA GLU A 289 10.88 -11.62 10.10
C GLU A 289 10.48 -13.08 10.43
N GLY A 290 10.34 -13.96 9.43
CA GLY A 290 9.97 -15.37 9.63
C GLY A 290 8.52 -15.57 10.08
N TRP A 291 7.63 -14.61 9.87
CA TRP A 291 6.21 -14.70 10.22
C TRP A 291 5.40 -15.54 9.22
N SER A 292 6.02 -16.03 8.15
CA SER A 292 5.38 -16.81 7.07
C SER A 292 5.48 -18.33 7.23
N GLY A 293 6.09 -18.82 8.33
CA GLY A 293 6.32 -20.24 8.63
C GLY A 293 5.20 -20.91 9.40
#